data_AF-A0A914TYT9-F1
#
_entry.id   AF-A0A914TYT9-F1
#
_cell.length_a   1.000
_cell.length_b   1.000
_cell.length_c   1.000
_cell.angle_alpha   90.00
_cell.angle_beta   90.00
_cell.angle_gamma   90.00
#
_symmetry.space_group_name_H-M   'P 1'
#
loop_
_entity.id
_entity.type
_entity.pdbx_description
1 polymer ?
#
loop_
_entity_poly.entity_id
_entity_poly.type
_entity_poly.pdbx_seq_one_letter_code
_entity_poly.pdbx_strand_id
1 'polypeptide(L)'
;MGAFFVTSFPEDGEKESEVKVFYSAEMDGLDKDGKHVEVKTQFKNLFIGRFFEKKAMKWYIQSKFVGIDDIIVGFRTESGIVNRVKKVNLEGIYQKCKSWKKDVCFRTVQHVLNQIRYFYNHRIKSGEMLIVERKPDSLMVEFQVVPEGSYQILTEEFKHHFVAPTEKQEETRKRGGSSRNRLETPTKKSCV
;
A
#
# COMPACT_ATOMS: atom_id res chain seq x y z
N MET A 1 -3.74 15.72 -6.01
CA MET A 1 -2.25 15.61 -5.93
C MET A 1 -1.93 14.16 -5.58
N GLY A 2 -0.89 13.54 -6.14
CA GLY A 2 -0.52 12.16 -5.79
C GLY A 2 0.57 12.12 -4.71
N ALA A 3 0.50 11.17 -3.79
CA ALA A 3 1.55 10.90 -2.80
C ALA A 3 1.88 9.39 -2.77
N PHE A 4 3.12 9.07 -2.38
CA PHE A 4 3.59 7.69 -2.26
C PHE A 4 3.74 7.30 -0.79
N PHE A 5 3.39 6.06 -0.49
CA PHE A 5 3.36 5.52 0.86
C PHE A 5 4.02 4.15 0.89
N VAL A 6 4.65 3.84 2.02
CA VAL A 6 5.14 2.51 2.35
C VAL A 6 4.49 2.11 3.66
N THR A 7 3.76 1.00 3.64
CA THR A 7 3.18 0.40 4.84
C THR A 7 3.69 -1.02 4.99
N SER A 8 3.93 -1.41 6.22
CA SER A 8 4.41 -2.74 6.54
C SER A 8 3.36 -3.52 7.32
N PHE A 9 3.15 -4.77 6.91
CA PHE A 9 2.19 -5.69 7.51
C PHE A 9 2.98 -6.83 8.16
N PRO A 10 3.18 -6.78 9.48
CA PRO A 10 3.91 -7.83 10.19
C PRO A 10 3.08 -9.11 10.20
N GLU A 11 3.70 -10.25 9.92
CA GLU A 11 3.08 -11.55 10.18
C GLU A 11 3.14 -11.83 11.68
N ASP A 12 2.12 -12.49 12.23
CA ASP A 12 2.01 -12.74 13.68
C ASP A 12 3.29 -13.42 14.21
N GLY A 13 4.10 -12.66 14.96
CA GLY A 13 5.23 -13.20 15.74
C GLY A 13 6.62 -13.16 15.10
N GLU A 14 6.79 -12.87 13.81
CA GLU A 14 8.12 -12.90 13.16
C GLU A 14 8.41 -11.63 12.33
N LYS A 15 9.48 -10.92 12.67
CA LYS A 15 9.91 -9.69 11.96
C LYS A 15 10.42 -9.95 10.54
N GLU A 16 10.93 -11.14 10.26
CA GLU A 16 11.52 -11.48 8.95
C GLU A 16 10.48 -11.85 7.88
N SER A 17 9.22 -12.04 8.27
CA SER A 17 8.11 -12.42 7.40
C SER A 17 7.13 -11.27 7.13
N GLU A 18 7.56 -10.03 7.32
CA GLU A 18 6.78 -8.83 7.03
C GLU A 18 6.54 -8.63 5.52
N VAL A 19 5.32 -8.23 5.14
CA VAL A 19 5.03 -7.74 3.78
C VAL A 19 5.07 -6.22 3.77
N LYS A 20 5.99 -5.66 2.99
CA LYS A 20 6.05 -4.20 2.74
C LYS A 20 5.34 -3.88 1.43
N VAL A 21 4.40 -2.95 1.49
CA VAL A 21 3.62 -2.52 0.34
C VAL A 21 3.96 -1.07 0.04
N PHE A 22 4.45 -0.83 -1.17
CA PHE A 22 4.59 0.50 -1.75
C PHE A 22 3.37 0.79 -2.62
N TYR A 23 2.72 1.93 -2.40
CA TYR A 23 1.54 2.33 -3.17
C TYR A 23 1.48 3.85 -3.30
N SER A 24 0.78 4.29 -4.33
CA SER A 24 0.38 5.69 -4.48
C SER A 24 -1.08 5.86 -4.06
N ALA A 25 -1.42 7.06 -3.62
CA ALA A 25 -2.80 7.46 -3.40
C ALA A 25 -3.02 8.90 -3.86
N GLU A 26 -4.24 9.15 -4.35
CA GLU A 26 -4.72 10.50 -4.60
C GLU A 26 -5.04 11.19 -3.27
N MET A 27 -4.59 12.43 -3.15
CA MET A 27 -4.80 13.31 -2.01
C MET A 27 -5.64 14.52 -2.44
N ASP A 28 -6.70 14.80 -1.67
CA ASP A 28 -7.62 15.90 -1.96
C ASP A 28 -6.98 17.28 -1.77
N GLY A 29 -6.06 17.41 -0.79
CA GLY A 29 -5.33 18.65 -0.59
C GLY A 29 -4.43 18.66 0.65
N LEU A 30 -3.94 19.85 0.98
CA LEU A 30 -3.15 20.16 2.16
C LEU A 30 -3.88 21.21 3.00
N ASP A 31 -3.77 21.12 4.33
CA ASP A 31 -4.15 22.22 5.21
C ASP A 31 -3.06 23.30 5.28
N LYS A 32 -3.33 24.35 6.06
CA LYS A 32 -2.42 25.49 6.23
C LYS A 32 -1.05 25.12 6.83
N ASP A 33 -0.95 23.96 7.47
CA ASP A 33 0.26 23.46 8.12
C ASP A 33 0.98 22.43 7.22
N GLY A 34 0.49 22.22 5.99
CA GLY A 34 1.04 21.28 5.02
C GLY A 34 0.67 19.82 5.30
N LYS A 35 -0.29 19.55 6.19
CA LYS A 35 -0.78 18.18 6.43
C LYS A 35 -1.84 17.83 5.39
N HIS A 36 -1.77 16.60 4.86
CA HIS A 36 -2.79 16.09 3.96
C HIS A 36 -4.18 16.04 4.60
N VAL A 37 -5.19 16.37 3.80
CA VAL A 37 -6.60 16.30 4.19
C VAL A 37 -7.39 15.45 3.21
N GLU A 38 -8.42 14.80 3.72
CA GLU A 38 -9.44 14.08 2.96
C GLU A 38 -10.75 14.87 3.04
N VAL A 39 -11.43 15.02 1.91
CA VAL A 39 -12.69 15.73 1.77
C VAL A 39 -13.78 14.76 1.33
N LYS A 40 -14.89 14.76 2.07
CA LYS A 40 -16.06 13.93 1.75
C LYS A 40 -17.35 14.73 1.83
N THR A 41 -18.38 14.25 1.12
CA THR A 41 -19.73 14.76 1.25
C THR A 41 -20.67 13.74 1.89
N GLN A 42 -21.58 14.22 2.74
CA GLN A 42 -22.57 13.37 3.41
C GLN A 42 -23.94 14.05 3.45
N PHE A 43 -25.00 13.30 3.17
CA PHE A 43 -26.36 13.81 3.29
C PHE A 43 -26.73 14.02 4.77
N LYS A 44 -27.21 15.22 5.10
CA LYS A 44 -27.68 15.63 6.45
C LYS A 44 -26.65 15.45 7.58
N ASN A 45 -26.50 14.25 8.13
CA ASN A 45 -25.55 13.95 9.22
C ASN A 45 -25.00 12.51 9.12
N LEU A 46 -24.05 12.17 10.00
CA LEU A 46 -23.39 10.86 10.00
C LEU A 46 -24.23 9.72 10.62
N PHE A 47 -25.25 10.05 11.42
CA PHE A 47 -26.05 9.07 12.17
C PHE A 47 -27.34 8.68 11.45
N ILE A 48 -27.71 9.41 10.39
CA ILE A 48 -28.89 9.12 9.60
C ILE A 48 -28.57 8.06 8.55
N GLY A 49 -29.47 7.08 8.46
CA GLY A 49 -29.43 6.04 7.45
C GLY A 49 -28.28 5.06 7.66
N ARG A 50 -27.76 4.52 6.57
CA ARG A 50 -26.78 3.42 6.60
C ARG A 50 -25.32 3.88 6.48
N PHE A 51 -24.97 5.03 7.08
CA PHE A 51 -23.62 5.61 6.94
C PHE A 51 -22.55 4.69 7.52
N PHE A 52 -22.76 4.17 8.73
CA PHE A 52 -21.76 3.34 9.41
C PHE A 52 -21.57 1.99 8.73
N GLU A 53 -22.62 1.44 8.10
CA GLU A 53 -22.57 0.19 7.35
C GLU A 53 -21.99 0.37 5.94
N LYS A 54 -22.26 1.50 5.26
CA LYS A 54 -21.92 1.65 3.83
C LYS A 54 -20.71 2.51 3.54
N LYS A 55 -20.41 3.50 4.39
CA LYS A 55 -19.41 4.55 4.10
C LYS A 55 -18.28 4.62 5.14
N ALA A 56 -18.60 4.48 6.43
CA ALA A 56 -17.62 4.68 7.49
C ALA A 56 -16.37 3.79 7.33
N MET A 57 -16.55 2.52 6.99
CA MET A 57 -15.43 1.60 6.73
C MET A 57 -14.53 2.09 5.59
N LYS A 58 -15.12 2.53 4.47
CA LYS A 58 -14.38 3.02 3.32
C LYS A 58 -13.57 4.26 3.69
N TRP A 59 -14.21 5.23 4.35
CA TRP A 59 -13.56 6.46 4.81
C TRP A 59 -12.40 6.16 5.77
N TYR A 60 -12.62 5.25 6.72
CA TYR A 60 -11.61 4.87 7.69
C TYR A 60 -10.40 4.21 7.03
N ILE A 61 -10.63 3.18 6.22
CA ILE A 61 -9.54 2.42 5.57
C ILE A 61 -8.76 3.28 4.58
N GLN A 62 -9.44 4.05 3.72
CA GLN A 62 -8.78 4.96 2.78
C GLN A 62 -7.86 5.94 3.50
N SER A 63 -8.38 6.62 4.53
CA SER A 63 -7.63 7.64 5.26
C SER A 63 -6.49 7.04 6.09
N LYS A 64 -6.70 5.86 6.69
CA LYS A 64 -5.66 5.19 7.49
C LYS A 64 -4.47 4.73 6.66
N PHE A 65 -4.69 4.26 5.43
CA PHE A 65 -3.57 3.91 4.54
C PHE A 65 -2.72 5.12 4.14
N VAL A 66 -3.22 6.34 4.23
CA VAL A 66 -2.47 7.54 3.86
C VAL A 66 -2.10 8.42 5.06
N GLY A 67 -2.25 7.90 6.29
CA GLY A 67 -1.88 8.62 7.52
C GLY A 67 -2.75 9.85 7.82
N ILE A 68 -3.97 9.91 7.30
CA ILE A 68 -4.94 10.96 7.62
C ILE A 68 -5.72 10.55 8.88
N ASP A 69 -5.88 11.47 9.84
CA ASP A 69 -6.63 11.24 11.08
C ASP A 69 -7.98 11.96 11.13
N ASP A 70 -8.14 12.98 10.29
CA ASP A 70 -9.33 13.83 10.27
C ASP A 70 -9.80 14.02 8.83
N ILE A 71 -11.11 13.88 8.63
CA ILE A 71 -11.76 14.13 7.34
C ILE A 71 -12.57 15.42 7.43
N ILE A 72 -12.50 16.25 6.40
CA ILE A 72 -13.38 17.40 6.23
C ILE A 72 -14.66 16.94 5.53
N VAL A 73 -15.79 17.08 6.22
CA VAL A 73 -17.09 16.58 5.73
C VAL A 73 -18.02 17.75 5.42
N GLY A 74 -18.37 17.90 4.15
CA GLY A 74 -19.45 18.75 3.68
C GLY A 74 -20.80 18.04 3.83
N PHE A 75 -21.64 18.54 4.73
CA PHE A 75 -23.02 18.07 4.88
C PHE A 75 -23.92 18.78 3.89
N ARG A 76 -24.56 17.99 3.04
CA ARG A 76 -25.42 18.50 1.98
C ARG A 76 -26.91 18.24 2.23
N THR A 77 -27.73 19.12 1.70
CA THR A 77 -29.18 18.99 1.58
C THR A 77 -29.55 17.95 0.51
N GLU A 78 -30.85 17.72 0.36
CA GLU A 78 -31.41 16.85 -0.69
C GLU A 78 -31.20 17.45 -2.08
N SER A 79 -31.29 18.78 -2.18
CA SER A 79 -30.94 19.55 -3.39
C SER A 79 -29.44 19.61 -3.70
N GLY A 80 -28.60 18.90 -2.93
CA GLY A 80 -27.16 18.81 -3.20
C GLY A 80 -26.32 19.97 -2.65
N ILE A 81 -26.92 20.96 -1.99
CA ILE A 81 -26.23 22.14 -1.47
C ILE A 81 -25.52 21.81 -0.15
N VAL A 82 -24.23 22.06 -0.08
CA VAL A 82 -23.46 21.96 1.18
C VAL A 82 -23.79 23.18 2.05
N ASN A 83 -24.42 22.94 3.19
CA ASN A 83 -24.82 24.00 4.13
C ASN A 83 -24.04 23.99 5.44
N ARG A 84 -23.19 22.97 5.64
CA ARG A 84 -22.38 22.83 6.85
C ARG A 84 -21.14 22.02 6.55
N VAL A 85 -19.99 22.49 7.02
CA VAL A 85 -18.73 21.74 6.97
C VAL A 85 -18.29 21.41 8.39
N LYS A 86 -17.80 20.19 8.62
CA LYS A 86 -17.14 19.83 9.89
C LYS A 86 -15.88 19.03 9.66
N LYS A 87 -14.89 19.24 10.50
CA LYS A 87 -13.77 18.33 10.70
C LYS A 87 -14.26 17.15 11.55
N VAL A 88 -14.03 15.94 11.08
CA VAL A 88 -14.48 14.70 11.73
C VAL A 88 -13.27 13.81 11.98
N ASN A 89 -13.02 13.52 13.26
CA ASN A 89 -11.96 12.61 13.65
C ASN A 89 -12.32 11.16 13.30
N LEU A 90 -11.39 10.44 12.69
CA LEU A 90 -11.58 9.06 12.24
C LEU A 90 -11.83 8.08 13.38
N GLU A 91 -11.10 8.20 14.48
CA GLU A 91 -11.28 7.28 15.60
C GLU A 91 -12.64 7.52 16.26
N GLY A 92 -13.10 8.77 16.30
CA GLY A 92 -14.47 9.13 16.70
C GLY A 92 -15.57 8.55 15.80
N ILE A 93 -15.30 8.35 14.50
CA ILE A 93 -16.20 7.60 13.60
C ILE A 93 -16.19 6.11 13.99
N TYR A 94 -15.00 5.53 14.16
CA TYR A 94 -14.84 4.11 14.46
C TYR A 94 -15.48 3.71 15.79
N GLN A 95 -15.28 4.49 16.85
CA GLN A 95 -15.86 4.24 18.19
C GLN A 95 -17.39 4.12 18.17
N LYS A 96 -18.04 4.75 17.20
CA LYS A 96 -19.51 4.75 17.04
C LYS A 96 -20.00 3.65 16.12
N CYS A 97 -19.08 2.94 15.46
CA CYS A 97 -19.39 1.86 14.55
C CYS A 97 -19.59 0.53 15.29
N LYS A 98 -20.67 -0.18 14.93
CA LYS A 98 -20.96 -1.54 15.43
C LYS A 98 -20.93 -2.60 14.32
N SER A 99 -20.81 -2.19 13.06
CA SER A 99 -21.03 -3.04 11.89
C SER A 99 -19.75 -3.65 11.30
N TRP A 100 -18.57 -3.14 11.64
CA TRP A 100 -17.28 -3.68 11.22
C TRP A 100 -16.22 -3.41 12.30
N LYS A 101 -15.13 -4.18 12.26
CA LYS A 101 -14.01 -4.07 13.22
C LYS A 101 -12.73 -3.77 12.45
N LYS A 102 -11.96 -2.76 12.87
CA LYS A 102 -10.73 -2.35 12.17
C LYS A 102 -9.73 -3.51 12.05
N ASP A 103 -9.55 -4.28 13.13
CA ASP A 103 -8.61 -5.40 13.13
C ASP A 103 -9.01 -6.50 12.15
N VAL A 104 -10.32 -6.72 11.92
CA VAL A 104 -10.78 -7.68 10.91
C VAL A 104 -10.40 -7.18 9.52
N CYS A 105 -10.62 -5.90 9.22
CA CYS A 105 -10.24 -5.32 7.93
C CYS A 105 -8.72 -5.46 7.66
N PHE A 106 -7.88 -5.07 8.62
CA PHE A 106 -6.42 -5.15 8.45
C PHE A 106 -5.91 -6.59 8.37
N ARG A 107 -6.45 -7.51 9.19
CA ARG A 107 -6.12 -8.94 9.07
C ARG A 107 -6.52 -9.52 7.72
N THR A 108 -7.66 -9.10 7.16
CA THR A 108 -8.06 -9.54 5.81
C THR A 108 -7.08 -9.06 4.75
N VAL A 109 -6.65 -7.80 4.80
CA VAL A 109 -5.64 -7.27 3.87
C VAL A 109 -4.34 -8.05 4.00
N GLN A 110 -3.86 -8.25 5.23
CA GLN A 110 -2.65 -9.02 5.51
C GLN A 110 -2.73 -10.47 5.00
N HIS A 111 -3.86 -11.15 5.24
CA HIS A 111 -4.07 -12.51 4.75
C HIS A 111 -3.97 -12.58 3.22
N VAL A 112 -4.63 -11.66 2.50
CA VAL A 112 -4.57 -11.60 1.03
C VAL A 112 -3.13 -11.33 0.55
N LEU A 113 -2.41 -10.39 1.18
CA LEU A 113 -1.02 -10.09 0.83
C LEU A 113 -0.10 -11.30 1.06
N ASN A 114 -0.28 -12.04 2.14
CA ASN A 114 0.51 -13.25 2.41
C ASN A 114 0.21 -14.35 1.39
N GLN A 115 -1.04 -14.49 0.95
CA GLN A 115 -1.39 -15.40 -0.15
C GLN A 115 -0.71 -14.97 -1.46
N ILE A 116 -0.76 -13.68 -1.82
CA ILE A 116 -0.07 -13.16 -3.02
C ILE A 116 1.43 -13.50 -2.96
N ARG A 117 2.08 -13.26 -1.81
CA ARG A 117 3.50 -13.61 -1.60
C ARG A 117 3.76 -15.11 -1.74
N TYR A 118 2.89 -15.95 -1.17
CA TYR A 118 3.01 -17.40 -1.29
C TYR A 118 2.95 -17.85 -2.76
N PHE A 119 1.99 -17.35 -3.54
CA PHE A 119 1.87 -17.65 -4.97
C PHE A 119 3.10 -17.18 -5.74
N TYR A 120 3.58 -15.97 -5.48
CA TYR A 120 4.80 -15.43 -6.09
C TYR A 120 6.03 -16.32 -5.83
N ASN A 121 6.22 -16.76 -4.59
CA ASN A 121 7.42 -17.54 -4.22
C ASN A 121 7.36 -19.02 -4.65
N HIS A 122 6.17 -19.61 -4.82
CA HIS A 122 6.04 -21.08 -4.94
C HIS A 122 5.22 -21.57 -6.14
N ARG A 123 4.45 -20.71 -6.81
CA ARG A 123 3.45 -21.15 -7.82
C ARG A 123 3.58 -20.44 -9.16
N ILE A 124 4.00 -19.18 -9.16
CA ILE A 124 4.13 -18.35 -10.35
C ILE A 124 5.52 -18.54 -10.95
N LYS A 125 5.60 -18.80 -12.25
CA LYS A 125 6.84 -18.79 -13.02
C LYS A 125 7.08 -17.43 -13.64
N SER A 126 8.32 -17.19 -14.10
CA SER A 126 8.66 -15.96 -14.82
C SER A 126 7.71 -15.74 -16.00
N GLY A 127 7.15 -14.53 -16.10
CA GLY A 127 6.19 -14.13 -17.14
C GLY A 127 4.73 -14.40 -16.80
N GLU A 128 4.42 -15.38 -15.94
CA GLU A 128 3.04 -15.66 -15.53
C GLU A 128 2.46 -14.55 -14.63
N MET A 129 1.14 -14.40 -14.65
CA MET A 129 0.43 -13.39 -13.87
C MET A 129 -0.52 -14.03 -12.86
N LEU A 130 -0.77 -13.34 -11.75
CA LEU A 130 -1.75 -13.74 -10.75
C LEU A 130 -2.97 -12.83 -10.81
N ILE A 131 -4.13 -13.41 -11.04
CA ILE A 131 -5.42 -12.75 -10.90
C ILE A 131 -5.95 -13.03 -9.49
N VAL A 132 -6.25 -11.96 -8.77
CA VAL A 132 -6.84 -12.00 -7.43
C VAL A 132 -8.26 -11.45 -7.54
N GLU A 133 -9.26 -12.31 -7.38
CA GLU A 133 -10.66 -11.94 -7.58
C GLU A 133 -11.48 -12.23 -6.31
N ARG A 134 -12.29 -11.26 -5.86
CA ARG A 134 -13.33 -11.52 -4.86
C ARG A 134 -14.63 -11.86 -5.58
N LYS A 135 -15.21 -13.03 -5.31
CA LYS A 135 -16.53 -13.37 -5.87
C LYS A 135 -17.63 -12.49 -5.28
N PRO A 136 -18.55 -11.94 -6.09
CA PRO A 136 -19.55 -10.97 -5.62
C PRO A 136 -20.36 -11.42 -4.41
N ASP A 137 -20.83 -12.68 -4.44
CA ASP A 137 -21.73 -13.27 -3.44
C ASP A 137 -21.02 -14.12 -2.38
N SER A 138 -19.68 -14.06 -2.36
CA SER A 138 -18.87 -14.82 -1.42
C SER A 138 -17.91 -13.93 -0.65
N LEU A 139 -17.46 -14.41 0.50
CA LEU A 139 -16.31 -13.85 1.20
C LEU A 139 -14.99 -14.45 0.69
N MET A 140 -15.06 -15.35 -0.29
CA MET A 140 -13.91 -16.01 -0.89
C MET A 140 -13.17 -15.07 -1.84
N VAL A 141 -11.85 -15.10 -1.71
CA VAL A 141 -10.89 -14.53 -2.65
C VAL A 141 -10.26 -15.69 -3.40
N GLU A 142 -10.38 -15.68 -4.71
CA GLU A 142 -9.78 -16.65 -5.61
C GLU A 142 -8.48 -16.12 -6.20
N PHE A 143 -7.55 -17.04 -6.41
CA PHE A 143 -6.21 -16.78 -6.92
C PHE A 143 -6.00 -17.68 -8.13
N GLN A 144 -5.85 -17.07 -9.30
CA GLN A 144 -5.68 -17.79 -10.56
C GLN A 144 -4.39 -17.37 -11.24
N VAL A 145 -3.52 -18.33 -11.54
CA VAL A 145 -2.34 -18.09 -12.37
C VAL A 145 -2.77 -18.14 -13.84
N VAL A 146 -2.37 -17.12 -14.60
CA VAL A 146 -2.65 -17.00 -16.04
C VAL A 146 -1.35 -16.81 -16.82
N PRO A 147 -1.30 -17.21 -18.10
CA PRO A 147 -0.10 -17.08 -18.93
C PRO A 147 0.36 -15.63 -19.11
N GLU A 148 1.63 -15.46 -19.45
CA GLU A 148 2.19 -14.17 -19.89
C GLU A 148 1.37 -13.56 -21.03
N GLY A 149 1.24 -12.23 -21.02
CA GLY A 149 0.51 -11.50 -22.07
C GLY A 149 -1.01 -11.52 -21.95
N SER A 150 -1.60 -12.25 -20.98
CA SER A 150 -3.05 -12.18 -20.70
C SER A 150 -3.54 -10.76 -20.36
N TYR A 151 -2.68 -9.92 -19.76
CA TYR A 151 -2.94 -8.53 -19.41
C TYR A 151 -1.65 -7.69 -19.58
N GLN A 152 -1.81 -6.42 -19.93
CA GLN A 152 -0.71 -5.45 -19.99
C GLN A 152 -0.76 -4.53 -18.77
N ILE A 153 0.00 -4.89 -17.73
CA ILE A 153 0.08 -4.12 -16.48
C ILE A 153 1.26 -3.14 -16.51
N LEU A 154 2.41 -3.56 -17.05
CA LEU A 154 3.61 -2.75 -17.15
C LEU A 154 3.77 -2.19 -18.56
N THR A 155 4.10 -0.91 -18.67
CA THR A 155 4.45 -0.27 -19.94
C THR A 155 5.82 -0.75 -20.44
N GLU A 156 6.04 -0.68 -21.75
CA GLU A 156 7.35 -1.03 -22.34
C GLU A 156 8.47 -0.11 -21.85
N GLU A 157 8.17 1.17 -21.62
CA GLU A 157 9.11 2.12 -21.02
C GLU A 157 9.56 1.67 -19.62
N PHE A 158 8.62 1.23 -18.78
CA PHE A 158 8.94 0.72 -17.45
C PHE A 158 9.80 -0.54 -17.52
N LYS A 159 9.46 -1.48 -18.41
CA LYS A 159 10.25 -2.70 -18.62
C LYS A 159 11.67 -2.37 -19.10
N HIS A 160 11.81 -1.45 -20.05
CA HIS A 160 13.11 -1.03 -20.57
C HIS A 160 13.98 -0.38 -19.48
N HIS A 161 13.38 0.40 -18.58
CA HIS A 161 14.11 1.05 -17.49
C HIS A 161 14.54 0.08 -16.37
N PHE A 162 13.68 -0.87 -16.00
CA PHE A 162 13.87 -1.69 -14.78
C PHE A 162 14.15 -3.18 -15.03
N VAL A 163 13.78 -3.73 -16.18
CA VAL A 163 13.84 -5.17 -16.49
C VAL A 163 14.89 -5.50 -17.55
N ALA A 164 15.17 -4.58 -18.48
CA ALA A 164 16.23 -4.80 -19.46
C ALA A 164 17.58 -5.00 -18.75
N PRO A 165 18.39 -6.00 -19.17
CA PRO A 165 19.73 -6.15 -18.62
C PRO A 165 20.50 -4.85 -18.85
N THR A 166 21.01 -4.24 -17.79
CA THR A 166 22.09 -3.26 -17.92
C THR A 166 23.32 -3.98 -18.47
N GLU A 167 23.41 -4.15 -19.79
CA GLU A 167 24.59 -4.69 -20.49
C GLU A 167 25.86 -3.89 -20.16
N LYS A 168 25.72 -2.70 -19.56
CA LYS A 168 26.82 -1.84 -19.13
C LYS A 168 27.45 -2.17 -17.76
N GLN A 169 26.91 -3.11 -16.97
CA GLN A 169 27.46 -3.44 -15.65
C GLN A 169 28.39 -4.67 -15.61
N GLU A 170 28.46 -5.49 -16.66
CA GLU A 170 29.40 -6.62 -16.72
C GLU A 170 30.77 -6.28 -17.34
N GLU A 171 30.86 -5.28 -18.23
CA GLU A 171 32.14 -4.87 -18.82
C GLU A 171 33.05 -4.12 -17.82
N THR A 172 32.48 -3.42 -16.85
CA THR A 172 33.24 -2.75 -15.78
C THR A 172 33.79 -3.73 -14.75
N ARG A 173 33.16 -4.90 -14.55
CA ARG A 173 33.70 -5.97 -13.70
C ARG A 173 34.80 -6.79 -14.37
N LYS A 174 34.79 -6.93 -15.70
CA LYS A 174 35.83 -7.69 -16.43
C LYS A 174 37.11 -6.91 -16.72
N ARG A 175 37.08 -5.56 -16.65
CA ARG A 175 38.27 -4.71 -16.88
C ARG A 175 39.01 -4.31 -15.61
N GLY A 176 38.47 -4.58 -14.42
CA GLY A 176 39.05 -4.20 -13.13
C GLY A 176 39.79 -5.34 -12.43
N GLY A 177 41.04 -5.60 -12.81
CA GLY A 177 42.07 -5.96 -11.82
C GLY A 177 42.31 -7.44 -11.52
N SER A 178 42.87 -8.13 -12.51
CA SER A 178 43.93 -9.11 -12.23
C SER A 178 45.14 -8.35 -11.67
N SER A 179 45.49 -8.58 -10.40
CA SER A 179 46.87 -8.50 -9.87
C SER A 179 46.91 -9.06 -8.46
N ARG A 180 47.47 -10.27 -8.34
CA ARG A 180 48.00 -10.81 -7.08
C ARG A 180 49.16 -9.95 -6.62
N ASN A 181 49.22 -9.60 -5.34
CA ASN A 181 50.47 -9.70 -4.61
C ASN A 181 50.25 -9.93 -3.10
N ARG A 182 51.30 -10.50 -2.52
CA ARG A 182 51.41 -11.33 -1.33
C ARG A 182 51.96 -10.51 -0.15
N LEU A 183 51.44 -10.81 1.04
CA LEU A 183 51.89 -10.53 2.43
C LEU A 183 52.48 -9.14 2.78
N GLU A 184 51.97 -8.57 3.87
CA GLU A 184 52.80 -8.18 5.02
C GLU A 184 51.96 -8.05 6.30
N THR A 185 52.52 -8.51 7.43
CA THR A 185 51.94 -8.54 8.77
C THR A 185 52.06 -7.18 9.47
N PRO A 186 51.08 -6.75 10.31
CA PRO A 186 51.21 -5.48 11.02
C PRO A 186 52.08 -5.65 12.27
N THR A 187 53.18 -4.90 12.31
CA THR A 187 54.01 -4.72 13.50
C THR A 187 53.37 -3.70 14.45
N LYS A 188 53.41 -4.02 15.75
CA LYS A 188 53.06 -3.15 16.88
C LYS A 188 53.83 -1.81 16.82
N LYS A 189 53.15 -0.69 17.11
CA LYS A 189 53.74 0.42 17.88
C LYS A 189 52.70 1.06 18.81
N SER A 190 53.13 1.23 20.06
CA SER A 190 52.49 1.91 21.17
C SER A 190 52.98 3.36 21.30
N CYS A 191 52.17 4.17 21.98
CA CYS A 191 52.47 5.49 22.60
C CYS A 191 52.69 6.65 21.62
N VAL A 192 52.10 7.84 21.81
CA VAL A 192 51.81 8.57 23.07
C VAL A 192 50.34 8.96 23.17
#